data_AF-A0A353L608-F1
#
_entry.id   AF-A0A353L608-F1
#
_cell.length_a   1.000
_cell.length_b   1.000
_cell.length_c   1.000
_cell.angle_alpha   90.00
_cell.angle_beta   90.00
_cell.angle_gamma   90.00
#
_symmetry.space_group_name_H-M   'P 1'
#
loop_
_entity.id
_entity.type
_entity.pdbx_description
1 polymer ?
#
loop_
_entity_poly.entity_id
_entity_poly.type
_entity_poly.pdbx_seq_one_letter_code
_entity_poly.pdbx_strand_id
1 'polypeptide(L)'
;MERQNIRIRLKAFDHRALDMSAKEIVSTAKRTGAEVKGPIPLPTRIERFTVNRSPHIDKKSREQFEIRTHKRILDIVDPTPQTVDAL
;
A
#
# COMPACT_ATOMS: atom_id res chain seq x y z
N MET A 1 -6.62 15.37 -26.22
CA MET A 1 -5.50 14.46 -25.91
C MET A 1 -5.85 13.77 -24.60
N GLU A 2 -6.01 12.44 -24.62
CA GLU A 2 -6.24 11.68 -23.39
C GLU A 2 -5.03 11.86 -22.46
N ARG A 3 -5.25 12.49 -21.30
CA ARG A 3 -4.24 12.54 -20.24
C ARG A 3 -4.13 11.14 -19.68
N GLN A 4 -3.10 10.41 -20.10
CA GLN A 4 -2.80 9.08 -19.58
C GLN A 4 -2.33 9.21 -18.13
N ASN A 5 -3.28 9.12 -17.19
CA ASN A 5 -2.96 9.16 -15.77
C ASN A 5 -2.63 7.73 -15.29
N ILE A 6 -1.46 7.57 -14.66
CA ILE A 6 -1.05 6.29 -14.09
C ILE A 6 -1.44 6.27 -12.61
N ARG A 7 -2.15 5.22 -12.21
CA ARG A 7 -2.59 5.00 -10.83
C ARG A 7 -1.91 3.78 -10.25
N ILE A 8 -1.09 3.98 -9.23
CA ILE A 8 -0.35 2.94 -8.53
C ILE A 8 -1.05 2.64 -7.20
N ARG A 9 -1.37 1.37 -6.95
CA ARG A 9 -1.93 0.92 -5.67
C ARG A 9 -0.90 0.08 -4.93
N LEU A 10 -0.32 0.65 -3.89
CA LEU A 10 0.62 -0.04 -3.01
C LEU A 10 -0.16 -0.77 -1.91
N LYS A 11 0.22 -2.03 -1.66
CA LYS A 11 -0.31 -2.85 -0.57
C LYS A 11 0.83 -3.55 0.14
N ALA A 12 0.83 -3.52 1.47
CA ALA A 12 1.80 -4.26 2.28
C ALA A 12 1.21 -4.59 3.65
N PHE A 13 1.82 -5.56 4.32
CA PHE A 13 1.51 -5.92 5.71
C PHE A 13 2.21 -5.01 6.71
N ASP A 14 3.41 -4.52 6.38
CA ASP A 14 4.12 -3.52 7.18
C ASP A 14 3.92 -2.11 6.60
N HIS A 15 3.48 -1.18 7.45
CA HIS A 15 3.32 0.22 7.10
C HIS A 15 4.65 0.95 6.90
N ARG A 16 5.72 0.57 7.62
CA ARG A 16 7.01 1.28 7.53
C ARG A 16 7.66 1.09 6.16
N ALA A 17 7.72 -0.17 5.70
CA ALA A 17 8.20 -0.49 4.37
C ALA A 17 7.36 0.21 3.28
N LEU A 18 6.02 0.19 3.43
CA LEU A 18 5.11 0.84 2.49
C LEU A 18 5.35 2.35 2.38
N ASP A 19 5.49 3.04 3.52
CA ASP A 19 5.69 4.48 3.55
C ASP A 19 7.10 4.87 3.05
N MET A 20 8.10 4.01 3.25
CA MET A 20 9.44 4.18 2.67
C MET A 20 9.40 4.08 1.13
N SER A 21 8.85 2.98 0.60
CA SER A 21 8.72 2.80 -0.85
C SER A 21 7.85 3.87 -1.51
N ALA A 22 6.76 4.29 -0.85
CA ALA A 22 5.93 5.37 -1.35
C ALA A 22 6.69 6.69 -1.44
N LYS A 23 7.55 7.02 -0.45
CA LYS A 23 8.41 8.21 -0.50
C LYS A 23 9.44 8.12 -1.62
N GLU A 24 10.05 6.96 -1.80
CA GLU A 24 11.05 6.73 -2.85
C GLU A 24 10.45 6.92 -4.24
N ILE A 25 9.29 6.31 -4.51
CA ILE A 25 8.53 6.48 -5.76
C ILE A 25 8.20 7.94 -6.01
N VAL A 26 7.72 8.67 -5.00
CA VAL A 26 7.43 10.10 -5.11
C VAL A 26 8.69 10.92 -5.42
N SER A 27 9.80 10.60 -4.76
CA SER A 27 11.07 11.31 -4.96
C SER A 27 11.61 11.10 -6.38
N THR A 28 11.50 9.88 -6.91
CA THR A 28 11.92 9.55 -8.28
C THR A 28 11.03 10.24 -9.30
N ALA A 29 9.71 10.18 -9.15
CA ALA A 29 8.77 10.82 -10.07
C ALA A 29 8.87 12.36 -10.06
N LYS A 30 9.17 12.98 -8.91
CA LYS A 30 9.45 14.43 -8.83
C LYS A 30 10.76 14.81 -9.53
N ARG A 31 11.79 13.96 -9.43
CA ARG A 31 13.09 14.19 -10.07
C ARG A 31 13.01 14.12 -11.61
N THR A 32 12.14 13.28 -12.14
CA THR A 32 11.88 13.15 -13.59
C THR A 32 10.86 14.16 -14.12
N GLY A 33 10.36 15.06 -13.27
CA GLY A 33 9.51 16.18 -13.66
C GLY A 33 8.02 15.85 -13.83
N ALA A 34 7.56 14.67 -13.39
CA ALA A 34 6.14 14.32 -13.43
C ALA A 34 5.38 14.91 -12.23
N GLU A 35 4.13 15.32 -12.46
CA GLU A 35 3.28 15.82 -11.39
C GLU A 35 2.64 14.65 -10.65
N VAL A 36 2.89 14.57 -9.33
CA VAL A 36 2.43 13.45 -8.50
C VAL A 36 1.40 13.93 -7.51
N LYS A 37 0.22 13.33 -7.52
CA LYS A 37 -0.70 13.38 -6.38
C LYS A 37 -0.18 12.43 -5.33
N GLY A 38 0.24 13.01 -4.20
CA GLY A 38 1.00 12.35 -3.15
C GLY A 38 0.39 11.04 -2.64
N PRO A 39 1.12 10.28 -1.83
CA PRO A 39 0.68 8.98 -1.35
C PRO A 39 -0.54 9.15 -0.44
N ILE A 40 -1.74 8.92 -0.99
CA ILE A 40 -3.00 9.06 -0.26
C ILE A 40 -3.21 7.77 0.56
N PRO A 41 -3.30 7.87 1.90
CA PRO A 41 -3.60 6.73 2.74
C PRO A 41 -5.04 6.29 2.56
N LEU A 42 -5.22 5.04 2.12
CA LEU A 42 -6.52 4.40 2.12
C LEU A 42 -6.72 3.65 3.45
N PRO A 43 -7.98 3.45 3.88
CA PRO A 43 -8.29 2.66 5.06
C PRO A 43 -7.62 1.27 5.01
N THR A 44 -7.02 0.90 6.14
CA THR A 44 -6.41 -0.41 6.33
C THR A 44 -7.50 -1.47 6.34
N ARG A 45 -7.28 -2.57 5.61
CA ARG A 45 -8.18 -3.73 5.71
C ARG A 45 -7.68 -4.58 6.87
N ILE A 46 -8.53 -4.79 7.86
CA ILE A 46 -8.24 -5.58 9.05
C ILE A 46 -9.11 -6.83 9.00
N GLU A 47 -8.48 -7.99 8.88
CA GLU A 47 -9.15 -9.29 8.89
C GLU A 47 -8.82 -9.98 10.21
N ARG A 48 -9.85 -10.29 11.01
CA ARG A 48 -9.69 -10.87 12.35
C ARG A 48 -10.06 -12.34 12.32
N PHE A 49 -9.23 -13.18 12.92
CA PHE A 49 -9.39 -14.62 12.99
C PHE A 49 -9.30 -15.07 14.45
N THR A 50 -10.28 -15.86 14.88
CA THR A 50 -10.26 -16.48 16.21
C THR A 50 -10.00 -17.96 16.05
N VAL A 51 -8.95 -18.48 16.68
CA VAL A 51 -8.60 -19.91 16.66
C VAL A 51 -8.59 -20.46 18.08
N ASN A 52 -9.01 -21.71 18.26
CA ASN A 52 -8.86 -22.38 19.56
C ASN A 52 -7.38 -22.69 19.80
N ARG A 53 -6.86 -22.40 21.00
CA ARG A 53 -5.47 -22.71 21.34
C ARG A 53 -5.24 -24.21 21.54
N SER A 54 -6.19 -24.88 22.20
CA SER A 54 -6.12 -26.31 22.50
C SER A 54 -6.76 -27.14 21.37
N PRO A 55 -6.19 -28.30 21.01
CA PRO A 55 -6.82 -29.22 20.06
C PRO A 55 -8.08 -29.90 20.65
N HIS A 56 -8.26 -29.94 21.97
CA HIS A 56 -9.36 -30.67 22.61
C HIS A 56 -9.97 -29.92 23.82
N ILE A 57 -11.30 -30.00 23.96
CA ILE A 57 -12.15 -29.53 25.08
C ILE A 57 -12.14 -28.01 25.39
N ASP A 58 -11.00 -27.31 25.37
CA ASP A 58 -10.89 -25.95 25.92
C ASP A 58 -11.41 -24.82 25.00
N LYS A 59 -12.75 -24.70 24.86
CA LYS A 59 -13.37 -23.69 23.98
C LYS A 59 -13.24 -22.23 24.44
N LYS A 60 -12.97 -22.00 25.73
CA LYS A 60 -12.74 -20.66 26.31
C LYS A 60 -11.33 -20.13 26.04
N SER A 61 -10.37 -21.02 25.78
CA SER A 61 -9.00 -20.67 25.43
C SER A 61 -8.90 -20.41 23.93
N ARG A 62 -9.06 -19.14 23.54
CA ARG A 62 -9.02 -18.69 22.13
C ARG A 62 -7.91 -17.68 21.92
N GLU A 63 -7.24 -17.79 20.78
CA GLU A 63 -6.29 -16.80 20.29
C GLU A 63 -6.93 -15.95 19.21
N GLN A 64 -6.60 -14.66 19.25
CA GLN A 64 -7.11 -13.66 18.30
C GLN A 64 -5.93 -13.19 17.47
N PHE A 65 -6.00 -13.48 16.18
CA PHE A 65 -5.03 -13.02 15.19
C PHE A 65 -5.69 -12.00 14.28
N GLU A 66 -4.89 -11.11 13.73
CA GLU A 66 -5.36 -10.25 12.65
C GLU A 66 -4.32 -10.06 11.57
N ILE A 67 -4.81 -9.95 10.35
CA ILE A 67 -4.01 -9.56 9.19
C ILE A 67 -4.39 -8.11 8.88
N ARG A 68 -3.39 -7.22 8.94
CA ARG A 68 -3.54 -5.82 8.56
C ARG A 68 -2.93 -5.60 7.19
N THR A 69 -3.74 -5.22 6.22
CA THR A 69 -3.28 -4.83 4.90
C THR A 69 -3.36 -3.31 4.77
N HIS A 70 -2.19 -2.68 4.79
CA HIS A 70 -2.04 -1.24 4.58
C HIS A 70 -2.10 -0.92 3.09
N LYS A 71 -2.80 0.16 2.74
CA LYS A 71 -3.05 0.54 1.35
C LYS A 71 -2.68 2.01 1.16
N ARG A 72 -1.96 2.30 0.09
CA ARG A 72 -1.66 3.65 -0.38
C ARG A 72 -2.01 3.72 -1.87
N ILE A 73 -2.51 4.85 -2.29
CA ILE A 73 -2.74 5.13 -3.71
C ILE A 73 -1.88 6.33 -4.11
N LEU A 74 -1.28 6.23 -5.29
CA LEU A 74 -0.47 7.26 -5.88
C LEU A 74 -0.97 7.48 -7.31
N ASP A 75 -1.24 8.73 -7.66
CA ASP A 75 -1.68 9.08 -9.02
C ASP A 75 -0.61 10.00 -9.64
N ILE A 76 -0.04 9.58 -10.77
CA ILE A 76 0.90 10.37 -11.58
C ILE A 76 0.08 11.02 -12.70
N VAL A 77 0.11 12.34 -12.74
CA VAL A 77 -0.53 13.18 -13.77
C VAL A 77 0.54 13.54 -14.80
N ASP A 78 0.22 13.32 -16.07
CA ASP A 78 1.08 13.63 -17.23
C ASP A 78 2.49 12.98 -17.14
N PRO A 79 2.60 11.65 -17.35
CA PRO A 79 3.88 10.94 -17.27
C PRO A 79 4.81 11.34 -18.42
N THR A 80 6.06 11.68 -18.10
CA THR A 80 7.13 11.77 -19.09
C THR A 80 7.68 10.36 -19.39
N PRO A 81 8.17 10.08 -20.61
CA PRO A 81 8.75 8.77 -20.94
C PRO A 81 9.86 8.34 -19.98
N GLN A 82 10.70 9.29 -19.57
CA GLN A 82 11.75 9.08 -18.57
C GLN A 82 11.22 8.67 -17.18
N THR A 83 9.99 9.09 -16.83
CA THR A 83 9.34 8.69 -15.57
C THR A 83 8.85 7.25 -15.64
N VAL A 84 8.40 6.79 -16.81
CA VAL A 84 7.92 5.41 -16.99
C VAL A 84 9.08 4.42 -16.86
N ASP A 85 10.26 4.77 -17.37
CA ASP A 85 11.45 3.91 -17.30
C ASP A 85 12.14 3.90 -15.92
N ALA A 86 11.94 4.95 -15.12
CA ALA A 86 12.60 5.13 -13.82
C ALA A 86 11.82 4.54 -12.63
N LEU A 87 10.59 4.07 -12.85
CA LEU A 87 9.67 3.52 -11.84
C LEU A 87 9.64 2.00 -11.89
#